data_AF-A0A4R8S4I5-F1
#
_entry.id   AF-A0A4R8S4I5-F1
#
_cell.length_a   1.000
_cell.length_b   1.000
_cell.length_c   1.000
_cell.angle_alpha   90.00
_cell.angle_beta   90.00
_cell.angle_gamma   90.00
#
_symmetry.space_group_name_H-M   'P 1'
#
loop_
_entity.id
_entity.type
_entity.pdbx_description
1 polymer ?
#
loop_
_entity_poly.entity_id
_entity_poly.type
_entity_poly.pdbx_seq_one_letter_code
_entity_poly.pdbx_strand_id
1 'polypeptide(L)'
;MAVMQIAILAYPGMTALDAIGPYEMLRGLPDAELRFVWHEPGPIVTDSGVLVLGATHSFEETAAPDIILVGGSIPATMSTAADEGALNWLRRAHQTTTWTTSVCSGSLILGAAGILRGKDATCHWAGQRVLSTFGANPQRDKRIVRDGKVITAAGVSAGLDLGLWLVGEIAGRARAEATQLCIEYDPRPPFDTGHMSKASARNKADAARMMTGMISARDAGAELVAGSKVMWTNVIDRVRSRSAAKP
;
A
#
# COMPACT_ATOMS: atom_id res chain seq x y z
N MET A 1 -11.50 17.02 -21.64
CA MET A 1 -10.38 17.06 -20.68
C MET A 1 -9.88 15.63 -20.52
N ALA A 2 -8.58 15.41 -20.31
CA ALA A 2 -8.09 14.06 -20.06
C ALA A 2 -8.65 13.56 -18.72
N VAL A 3 -9.16 12.33 -18.68
CA VAL A 3 -9.69 11.69 -17.47
C VAL A 3 -8.51 11.22 -16.63
N MET A 4 -8.46 11.61 -15.36
CA MET A 4 -7.40 11.23 -14.41
C MET A 4 -7.51 9.74 -14.07
N GLN A 5 -6.43 8.98 -14.23
CA GLN A 5 -6.41 7.55 -13.94
C GLN A 5 -5.86 7.27 -12.53
N ILE A 6 -6.64 6.53 -11.73
CA ILE A 6 -6.26 6.07 -10.40
C ILE A 6 -6.12 4.54 -10.44
N ALA A 7 -4.89 4.06 -10.42
CA ALA A 7 -4.56 2.63 -10.42
C ALA A 7 -4.43 2.09 -9.00
N ILE A 8 -5.30 1.17 -8.62
CA ILE A 8 -5.25 0.41 -7.37
C ILE A 8 -4.68 -0.97 -7.68
N LEU A 9 -3.52 -1.30 -7.14
CA LEU A 9 -2.90 -2.60 -7.34
C LEU A 9 -3.75 -3.70 -6.68
N ALA A 10 -4.30 -4.62 -7.47
CA ALA A 10 -5.18 -5.69 -7.02
C ALA A 10 -4.49 -7.04 -7.17
N TYR A 11 -4.01 -7.63 -6.07
CA TYR A 11 -3.21 -8.85 -6.11
C TYR A 11 -3.76 -9.97 -5.23
N PRO A 12 -3.53 -11.26 -5.57
CA PRO A 12 -4.00 -12.38 -4.78
C PRO A 12 -3.51 -12.30 -3.32
N GLY A 13 -4.43 -12.46 -2.38
CA GLY A 13 -4.14 -12.37 -0.96
C GLY A 13 -3.95 -10.94 -0.43
N MET A 14 -4.31 -9.89 -1.18
CA MET A 14 -4.33 -8.53 -0.64
C MET A 14 -5.36 -8.38 0.49
N THR A 15 -5.09 -7.46 1.43
CA THR A 15 -6.07 -7.03 2.42
C THR A 15 -7.10 -6.13 1.76
N ALA A 16 -8.35 -6.58 1.69
CA ALA A 16 -9.38 -5.90 0.91
C ALA A 16 -9.61 -4.44 1.32
N LEU A 17 -9.63 -4.15 2.62
CA LEU A 17 -9.89 -2.81 3.14
C LEU A 17 -8.78 -1.81 2.77
N ASP A 18 -7.55 -2.28 2.53
CA ASP A 18 -6.44 -1.42 2.11
C ASP A 18 -6.65 -0.86 0.69
N ALA A 19 -7.39 -1.59 -0.15
CA ALA A 19 -7.78 -1.17 -1.48
C ALA A 19 -9.14 -0.46 -1.47
N ILE A 20 -10.12 -1.03 -0.78
CA ILE A 20 -11.52 -0.56 -0.77
C ILE A 20 -11.69 0.73 0.03
N GLY A 21 -10.97 0.92 1.14
CA GLY A 21 -11.06 2.15 1.94
C GLY A 21 -10.74 3.41 1.13
N PRO A 22 -9.56 3.48 0.49
CA PRO A 22 -9.25 4.58 -0.43
C PRO A 22 -10.17 4.64 -1.65
N TYR A 23 -10.53 3.50 -2.25
CA TYR A 23 -11.48 3.44 -3.37
C TYR A 23 -12.80 4.14 -3.04
N GLU A 24 -13.36 3.87 -1.85
CA GLU A 24 -14.64 4.44 -1.42
C GLU A 24 -14.60 5.97 -1.33
N MET A 25 -13.47 6.53 -0.91
CA MET A 25 -13.26 7.98 -0.87
C MET A 25 -13.08 8.58 -2.27
N LEU A 26 -12.33 7.88 -3.13
CA LEU A 26 -11.89 8.38 -4.43
C LEU A 26 -12.93 8.19 -5.55
N ARG A 27 -13.85 7.22 -5.42
CA ARG A 27 -14.87 6.92 -6.46
C ARG A 27 -15.81 8.07 -6.79
N GLY A 28 -15.89 9.06 -5.90
CA GLY A 28 -16.67 10.28 -6.10
C GLY A 28 -15.89 11.43 -6.74
N LEU A 29 -14.63 11.27 -7.14
CA LEU A 29 -13.88 12.35 -7.78
C LEU A 29 -14.41 12.65 -9.20
N PRO A 30 -14.62 13.94 -9.57
CA PRO A 30 -14.98 14.30 -10.92
C PRO A 30 -13.82 14.03 -11.88
N ASP A 31 -14.14 13.66 -13.12
CA ASP A 31 -13.16 13.40 -14.19
C ASP A 31 -12.06 12.39 -13.80
N ALA A 32 -12.38 11.42 -12.94
CA ALA A 32 -11.47 10.38 -12.49
C ALA A 32 -11.98 8.97 -12.87
N GLU A 33 -11.07 8.10 -13.30
CA GLU A 33 -11.30 6.70 -13.61
C GLU A 33 -10.51 5.83 -12.64
N LEU A 34 -11.22 5.05 -11.81
CA LEU A 34 -10.59 4.09 -10.91
C LEU A 34 -10.43 2.74 -11.60
N ARG A 35 -9.23 2.18 -11.50
CA ARG A 35 -8.88 0.89 -12.08
C ARG A 35 -8.27 0.00 -11.01
N PHE A 36 -8.85 -1.18 -10.82
CA PHE A 36 -8.16 -2.27 -10.15
C PHE A 36 -7.24 -2.92 -11.18
N VAL A 37 -5.93 -2.90 -10.93
CA VAL A 37 -4.89 -3.27 -11.89
C VAL A 37 -4.11 -4.49 -11.42
N TRP A 38 -3.97 -5.48 -12.29
CA TRP A 38 -3.11 -6.63 -12.10
C TRP A 38 -2.38 -7.01 -13.39
N HIS A 39 -1.76 -8.19 -13.45
CA HIS A 39 -1.18 -8.71 -14.69
C HIS A 39 -2.24 -8.83 -15.80
N GLU A 40 -3.41 -9.37 -15.44
CA GLU A 40 -4.54 -9.55 -16.35
C GLU A 40 -5.86 -9.23 -15.62
N PRO A 41 -6.90 -8.76 -16.32
CA PRO A 41 -8.25 -8.63 -15.75
C PRO A 41 -8.80 -9.99 -15.30
N GLY A 42 -9.50 -10.03 -14.18
CA GLY A 42 -10.04 -11.27 -13.64
C GLY A 42 -10.30 -11.27 -12.12
N PRO A 43 -10.79 -12.37 -11.57
CA PRO A 43 -11.07 -12.48 -10.14
C PRO A 43 -9.79 -12.54 -9.29
N ILE A 44 -9.78 -11.80 -8.19
CA ILE A 44 -8.73 -11.74 -7.18
C ILE A 44 -9.32 -12.12 -5.83
N VAL A 45 -8.90 -13.27 -5.30
CA VAL A 45 -9.27 -13.70 -3.95
C VAL A 45 -8.41 -12.94 -2.94
N THR A 46 -9.04 -12.28 -1.97
CA THR A 46 -8.40 -11.50 -0.91
C THR A 46 -7.89 -12.38 0.24
N ASP A 47 -7.16 -11.80 1.20
CA ASP A 47 -6.52 -12.52 2.33
C ASP A 47 -7.46 -13.35 3.21
N SER A 48 -8.75 -13.03 3.24
CA SER A 48 -9.76 -13.84 3.95
C SER A 48 -10.08 -15.19 3.30
N GLY A 49 -9.72 -15.39 2.02
CA GLY A 49 -10.10 -16.56 1.23
C GLY A 49 -11.57 -16.60 0.79
N VAL A 50 -12.39 -15.62 1.20
CA VAL A 50 -13.84 -15.58 0.92
C VAL A 50 -14.20 -14.43 -0.02
N LEU A 51 -13.70 -13.23 0.27
CA LEU A 51 -14.01 -12.06 -0.55
C LEU A 51 -13.19 -12.07 -1.84
N VAL A 52 -13.89 -11.91 -2.97
CA VAL A 52 -13.32 -11.82 -4.32
C VAL A 52 -13.57 -10.41 -4.85
N LEU A 53 -12.52 -9.73 -5.29
CA LEU A 53 -12.59 -8.48 -6.06
C LEU A 53 -12.20 -8.75 -7.52
N GLY A 54 -12.52 -7.85 -8.44
CA GLY A 54 -12.11 -7.96 -9.84
C GLY A 54 -10.94 -7.05 -10.15
N ALA A 55 -9.84 -7.60 -10.67
CA ALA A 55 -8.92 -6.81 -11.49
C ALA A 55 -9.67 -6.42 -12.77
N THR A 56 -9.77 -5.12 -13.00
CA THR A 56 -10.52 -4.55 -14.13
C THR A 56 -9.64 -4.31 -15.35
N HIS A 57 -8.35 -4.11 -15.14
CA HIS A 57 -7.39 -3.74 -16.16
C HIS A 57 -6.05 -4.44 -15.92
N SER A 58 -5.27 -4.60 -16.98
CA SER A 58 -3.88 -5.04 -16.94
C SER A 58 -2.91 -3.88 -16.68
N PHE A 59 -1.67 -4.21 -16.34
CA PHE A 59 -0.56 -3.27 -16.27
C PHE A 59 -0.29 -2.55 -17.61
N GLU A 60 -0.55 -3.22 -18.74
CA GLU A 60 -0.33 -2.66 -20.08
C GLU A 60 -1.41 -1.62 -20.43
N GLU A 61 -2.68 -1.92 -20.14
CA GLU A 61 -3.81 -1.00 -20.33
C GLU A 61 -3.73 0.22 -19.41
N THR A 62 -2.94 0.14 -18.32
CA THR A 62 -2.76 1.20 -17.32
C THR A 62 -1.28 1.52 -17.14
N ALA A 63 -0.58 1.81 -18.23
CA ALA A 63 0.88 2.01 -18.22
C ALA A 63 1.35 3.31 -17.53
N ALA A 64 0.53 4.37 -17.53
CA ALA A 64 0.89 5.70 -17.03
C ALA A 64 -0.25 6.37 -16.23
N PRO A 65 -0.73 5.76 -15.13
CA PRO A 65 -1.75 6.37 -14.30
C PRO A 65 -1.24 7.64 -13.60
N ASP A 66 -2.15 8.56 -13.30
CA ASP A 66 -1.84 9.78 -12.53
C ASP A 66 -1.59 9.46 -11.06
N ILE A 67 -2.33 8.49 -10.52
CA ILE A 67 -2.24 8.07 -9.12
C ILE A 67 -2.07 6.55 -9.05
N ILE A 68 -1.10 6.11 -8.24
CA ILE A 68 -0.95 4.70 -7.86
C ILE A 68 -1.35 4.53 -6.40
N LEU A 69 -2.06 3.44 -6.10
CA LEU A 69 -2.36 3.01 -4.75
C LEU A 69 -2.01 1.53 -4.55
N VAL A 70 -1.09 1.27 -3.63
CA VAL A 70 -0.66 -0.09 -3.27
C VAL A 70 -1.14 -0.44 -1.87
N GLY A 71 -2.12 -1.35 -1.79
CA GLY A 71 -2.57 -1.91 -0.53
C GLY A 71 -1.55 -2.88 0.08
N GLY A 72 -1.75 -3.23 1.34
CA GLY A 72 -1.00 -4.26 2.03
C GLY A 72 -1.69 -5.62 2.00
N SER A 73 -1.08 -6.53 2.74
CA SER A 73 -1.50 -7.92 2.87
C SER A 73 -0.86 -8.53 4.11
N ILE A 74 -1.59 -9.42 4.78
CA ILE A 74 -1.01 -10.30 5.78
C ILE A 74 -0.22 -11.46 5.12
N PRO A 75 -0.79 -12.24 4.16
CA PRO A 75 -0.11 -13.43 3.61
C PRO A 75 0.71 -13.23 2.33
N ALA A 76 0.66 -12.07 1.67
CA ALA A 76 1.13 -11.93 0.28
C ALA A 76 1.95 -10.66 -0.02
N THR A 77 2.41 -9.93 1.01
CA THR A 77 3.16 -8.69 0.76
C THR A 77 4.52 -8.98 0.13
N MET A 78 5.29 -9.92 0.68
CA MET A 78 6.66 -10.20 0.22
C MET A 78 6.69 -10.95 -1.11
N SER A 79 5.76 -11.88 -1.33
CA SER A 79 5.56 -12.56 -2.61
C SER A 79 5.21 -11.56 -3.72
N THR A 80 4.30 -10.62 -3.46
CA THR A 80 4.03 -9.51 -4.40
C THR A 80 5.25 -8.59 -4.56
N ALA A 81 5.99 -8.33 -3.48
CA ALA A 81 7.25 -7.58 -3.54
C ALA A 81 8.38 -8.33 -4.27
N ALA A 82 8.20 -9.61 -4.62
CA ALA A 82 9.11 -10.41 -5.41
C ALA A 82 8.65 -10.62 -6.87
N ASP A 83 7.48 -10.08 -7.23
CA ASP A 83 6.90 -10.13 -8.58
C ASP A 83 7.52 -9.04 -9.46
N GLU A 84 8.41 -9.43 -10.37
CA GLU A 84 9.10 -8.47 -11.23
C GLU A 84 8.17 -7.76 -12.22
N GLY A 85 7.03 -8.33 -12.61
CA GLY A 85 6.08 -7.64 -13.49
C GLY A 85 5.44 -6.46 -12.76
N ALA A 86 4.96 -6.69 -11.54
CA ALA A 86 4.41 -5.65 -10.66
C ALA A 86 5.48 -4.60 -10.30
N LEU A 87 6.69 -5.02 -9.91
CA LEU A 87 7.77 -4.08 -9.59
C LEU A 87 8.19 -3.24 -10.79
N ASN A 88 8.31 -3.83 -11.98
CA ASN A 88 8.67 -3.10 -13.19
C ASN A 88 7.57 -2.14 -13.64
N TRP A 89 6.30 -2.53 -13.52
CA TRP A 89 5.18 -1.63 -13.75
C TRP A 89 5.21 -0.45 -12.77
N LEU A 90 5.37 -0.71 -11.46
CA LEU A 90 5.47 0.34 -10.43
C LEU A 90 6.62 1.31 -10.72
N ARG A 91 7.82 0.80 -11.07
CA ARG A 91 8.98 1.65 -11.40
C ARG A 91 8.71 2.57 -12.58
N ARG A 92 8.08 2.05 -13.66
CA ARG A 92 7.76 2.84 -14.85
C ARG A 92 6.65 3.84 -14.57
N ALA A 93 5.52 3.37 -14.06
CA ALA A 93 4.35 4.21 -13.79
C ALA A 93 4.68 5.32 -12.77
N HIS A 94 5.47 5.01 -11.73
CA HIS A 94 5.92 6.00 -10.75
C HIS A 94 6.59 7.23 -11.39
N GLN A 95 7.31 7.08 -12.50
CA GLN A 95 8.01 8.20 -13.15
C GLN A 95 7.04 9.32 -13.55
N THR A 96 5.84 8.98 -14.03
CA THR A 96 4.86 9.92 -14.55
C THR A 96 3.74 10.25 -13.57
N THR A 97 3.56 9.48 -12.48
CA THR A 97 2.51 9.78 -11.50
C THR A 97 2.58 11.21 -10.97
N THR A 98 1.41 11.79 -10.76
CA THR A 98 1.20 12.91 -9.84
C THR A 98 1.46 12.43 -8.42
N TRP A 99 0.87 11.31 -7.99
CA TRP A 99 1.12 10.69 -6.68
C TRP A 99 1.31 9.18 -6.74
N THR A 100 2.24 8.68 -5.93
CA THR A 100 2.41 7.25 -5.67
C THR A 100 2.15 6.97 -4.22
N THR A 101 1.14 6.15 -3.96
CA THR A 101 0.62 5.96 -2.62
C THR A 101 0.62 4.51 -2.18
N SER A 102 0.63 4.29 -0.87
CA SER A 102 0.43 2.96 -0.30
C SER A 102 -0.29 3.02 1.04
N VAL A 103 -0.96 1.93 1.38
CA VAL A 103 -1.55 1.68 2.69
C VAL A 103 -0.87 0.47 3.31
N CYS A 104 -0.75 0.45 4.65
CA CYS A 104 -0.32 -0.73 5.40
C CYS A 104 1.05 -1.25 4.94
N SER A 105 1.18 -2.55 4.71
CA SER A 105 2.40 -3.19 4.21
C SER A 105 2.66 -2.97 2.71
N GLY A 106 1.76 -2.31 1.97
CA GLY A 106 1.98 -1.94 0.56
C GLY A 106 3.18 -1.02 0.36
N SER A 107 3.54 -0.26 1.40
CA SER A 107 4.79 0.50 1.44
C SER A 107 6.04 -0.38 1.28
N LEU A 108 6.01 -1.64 1.71
CA LEU A 108 7.13 -2.58 1.51
C LEU A 108 7.27 -3.01 0.04
N ILE A 109 6.17 -3.10 -0.70
CA ILE A 109 6.16 -3.35 -2.15
C ILE A 109 6.78 -2.15 -2.88
N LEU A 110 6.39 -0.92 -2.50
CA LEU A 110 7.05 0.30 -3.00
C LEU A 110 8.54 0.33 -2.64
N GLY A 111 8.90 -0.14 -1.45
CA GLY A 111 10.29 -0.31 -1.01
C GLY A 111 11.07 -1.25 -1.92
N ALA A 112 10.50 -2.41 -2.25
CA ALA A 112 11.10 -3.39 -3.16
C ALA A 112 11.21 -2.87 -4.61
N ALA A 113 10.29 -2.02 -5.04
CA ALA A 113 10.41 -1.30 -6.31
C ALA A 113 11.56 -0.26 -6.31
N GLY A 114 12.12 0.05 -5.14
CA GLY A 114 13.17 1.06 -4.95
C GLY A 114 12.65 2.49 -4.79
N ILE A 115 11.33 2.68 -4.73
CA ILE A 115 10.67 3.99 -4.72
C ILE A 115 10.89 4.72 -3.39
N LEU A 116 11.06 3.98 -2.29
CA LEU A 116 11.20 4.57 -0.95
C LEU A 116 12.64 4.87 -0.51
N ARG A 117 13.64 4.70 -1.37
CA ARG A 117 15.05 4.94 -1.00
C ARG A 117 15.24 6.42 -0.60
N GLY A 118 15.69 6.63 0.64
CA GLY A 118 15.93 7.95 1.23
C GLY A 118 14.67 8.72 1.63
N LYS A 119 13.49 8.10 1.54
CA LYS A 119 12.20 8.77 1.79
C LYS A 119 11.67 8.53 3.18
N ASP A 120 11.01 9.52 3.76
CA ASP A 120 10.14 9.34 4.91
C ASP A 120 8.91 8.51 4.52
N ALA A 121 8.65 7.42 5.27
CA ALA A 121 7.52 6.53 5.01
C ALA A 121 6.97 5.90 6.29
N THR A 122 5.69 5.55 6.29
CA THR A 122 5.03 4.73 7.32
C THR A 122 4.51 3.43 6.73
N CYS A 123 4.12 2.49 7.58
CA CYS A 123 3.68 1.14 7.24
C CYS A 123 2.69 0.64 8.30
N HIS A 124 2.15 -0.56 8.09
CA HIS A 124 1.54 -1.31 9.19
C HIS A 124 2.53 -1.47 10.35
N TRP A 125 2.05 -1.42 11.59
CA TRP A 125 2.90 -1.45 12.78
C TRP A 125 3.85 -2.65 12.84
N ALA A 126 3.42 -3.81 12.31
CA ALA A 126 4.24 -5.02 12.22
C ALA A 126 5.35 -4.90 11.16
N GLY A 127 5.15 -4.11 10.10
CA GLY A 127 6.08 -3.91 8.99
C GLY A 127 7.01 -2.70 9.15
N GLN A 128 6.80 -1.84 10.16
CA GLN A 128 7.57 -0.60 10.37
C GLN A 128 9.09 -0.80 10.42
N ARG A 129 9.57 -1.91 11.00
CA ARG A 129 11.02 -2.20 11.08
C ARG A 129 11.60 -2.62 9.74
N VAL A 130 10.79 -3.16 8.84
CA VAL A 130 11.22 -3.66 7.53
C VAL A 130 11.48 -2.50 6.58
N LEU A 131 10.77 -1.37 6.68
CA LEU A 131 10.99 -0.19 5.83
C LEU A 131 12.46 0.25 5.69
N SER A 132 13.22 0.22 6.79
CA SER A 132 14.63 0.63 6.78
C SER A 132 15.53 -0.28 5.93
N THR A 133 15.14 -1.52 5.68
CA THR A 133 15.91 -2.44 4.83
C THR A 133 15.84 -2.03 3.35
N PHE A 134 14.76 -1.35 2.96
CA PHE A 134 14.56 -0.75 1.64
C PHE A 134 15.15 0.67 1.54
N GLY A 135 15.83 1.16 2.59
CA GLY A 135 16.43 2.49 2.62
C GLY A 135 15.45 3.62 2.90
N ALA A 136 14.22 3.33 3.33
CA ALA A 136 13.27 4.33 3.80
C ALA A 136 13.57 4.75 5.25
N ASN A 137 13.09 5.93 5.65
CA ASN A 137 13.14 6.47 7.00
C ASN A 137 11.77 6.23 7.69
N PRO A 138 11.64 5.25 8.59
CA PRO A 138 10.34 4.87 9.14
C PRO A 138 9.78 5.90 10.11
N GLN A 139 8.57 6.41 9.83
CA GLN A 139 7.84 7.39 10.64
C GLN A 139 6.74 6.68 11.45
N ARG A 140 7.15 6.02 12.54
CA ARG A 140 6.34 5.01 13.26
C ARG A 140 5.04 5.53 13.87
N ASP A 141 5.01 6.79 14.26
CA ASP A 141 3.87 7.41 14.95
C ASP A 141 2.96 8.21 14.00
N LYS A 142 3.30 8.26 12.71
CA LYS A 142 2.52 9.00 11.71
C LYS A 142 1.54 8.07 11.00
N ARG A 143 0.27 8.50 10.96
CA ARG A 143 -0.83 7.81 10.27
C ARG A 143 -0.74 7.97 8.75
N ILE A 144 -0.35 9.14 8.27
CA ILE A 144 -0.06 9.47 6.87
C ILE A 144 1.27 10.22 6.83
N VAL A 145 2.11 9.89 5.85
CA VAL A 145 3.42 10.50 5.62
C VAL A 145 3.53 10.88 4.15
N ARG A 146 3.83 12.16 3.89
CA ARG A 146 4.10 12.69 2.55
C ARG A 146 5.57 13.05 2.43
N ASP A 147 6.23 12.51 1.40
CA ASP A 147 7.59 12.84 0.98
C ASP A 147 7.59 13.09 -0.55
N GLY A 148 7.52 14.38 -0.91
CA GLY A 148 7.32 14.80 -2.30
C GLY A 148 6.00 14.24 -2.86
N LYS A 149 6.11 13.44 -3.93
CA LYS A 149 4.97 12.76 -4.56
C LYS A 149 4.65 11.37 -4.02
N VAL A 150 5.39 10.90 -3.02
CA VAL A 150 5.15 9.61 -2.38
C VAL A 150 4.37 9.83 -1.09
N ILE A 151 3.23 9.16 -0.95
CA ILE A 151 2.38 9.26 0.24
C ILE A 151 2.10 7.87 0.80
N THR A 152 2.55 7.60 2.00
CA THR A 152 2.33 6.30 2.67
C THR A 152 1.40 6.48 3.85
N ALA A 153 0.48 5.54 4.03
CA ALA A 153 -0.45 5.49 5.15
C ALA A 153 -0.20 4.22 5.98
N ALA A 154 -0.51 4.32 7.27
CA ALA A 154 -0.31 3.25 8.24
C ALA A 154 -1.29 2.07 8.02
N GLY A 155 -1.52 1.26 9.04
CA GLY A 155 -2.30 0.02 8.92
C GLY A 155 -3.76 0.22 8.49
N VAL A 156 -4.17 -0.57 7.50
CA VAL A 156 -5.55 -0.93 7.16
C VAL A 156 -6.52 0.24 7.03
N SER A 157 -7.18 0.64 8.14
CA SER A 157 -8.16 1.73 8.12
C SER A 157 -7.55 3.10 7.79
N ALA A 158 -6.23 3.25 7.87
CA ALA A 158 -5.55 4.46 7.42
C ALA A 158 -5.76 4.77 5.92
N GLY A 159 -6.19 3.78 5.13
CA GLY A 159 -6.58 3.99 3.74
C GLY A 159 -7.78 4.91 3.54
N LEU A 160 -8.73 4.94 4.49
CA LEU A 160 -9.86 5.87 4.46
C LEU A 160 -9.36 7.31 4.60
N ASP A 161 -8.51 7.59 5.57
CA ASP A 161 -7.95 8.93 5.77
C ASP A 161 -7.03 9.35 4.64
N LEU A 162 -6.25 8.41 4.07
CA LEU A 162 -5.46 8.66 2.87
C LEU A 162 -6.39 9.07 1.73
N GLY A 163 -7.41 8.27 1.42
CA GLY A 163 -8.36 8.57 0.35
C GLY A 163 -9.01 9.94 0.53
N LEU A 164 -9.48 10.26 1.73
CA LEU A 164 -10.08 11.56 2.03
C LEU A 164 -9.09 12.73 1.89
N TRP A 165 -7.85 12.54 2.34
CA TRP A 165 -6.78 13.52 2.15
C TRP A 165 -6.48 13.76 0.66
N LEU A 166 -6.40 12.69 -0.14
CA LEU A 166 -6.21 12.78 -1.59
C LEU A 166 -7.37 13.55 -2.25
N VAL A 167 -8.62 13.34 -1.84
CA VAL A 167 -9.77 14.12 -2.36
C VAL A 167 -9.58 15.61 -2.08
N GLY A 168 -9.15 15.98 -0.87
CA GLY A 168 -8.92 17.39 -0.51
C GLY A 168 -7.82 18.04 -1.31
N GLU A 169 -6.76 17.30 -1.59
CA GLU A 169 -5.63 17.80 -2.38
C GLU A 169 -5.93 17.85 -3.90
N ILE A 170 -6.83 16.99 -4.41
CA ILE A 170 -7.24 16.96 -5.84
C ILE A 170 -8.37 17.96 -6.14
N ALA A 171 -9.44 17.91 -5.35
CA ALA A 171 -10.70 18.60 -5.64
C ALA A 171 -11.04 19.70 -4.62
N GLY A 172 -10.12 19.99 -3.69
CA GLY A 172 -10.25 21.04 -2.69
C GLY A 172 -11.07 20.63 -1.46
N ARG A 173 -10.98 21.49 -0.43
CA ARG A 173 -11.58 21.26 0.89
C ARG A 173 -13.08 20.95 0.83
N ALA A 174 -13.85 21.75 0.09
CA ALA A 174 -15.30 21.60 0.04
C ALA A 174 -15.74 20.23 -0.50
N ARG A 175 -15.02 19.67 -1.49
CA ARG A 175 -15.29 18.32 -1.99
C ARG A 175 -14.94 17.26 -0.97
N ALA A 176 -13.81 17.40 -0.27
CA ALA A 176 -13.44 16.46 0.80
C ALA A 176 -14.47 16.44 1.94
N GLU A 177 -14.90 17.61 2.43
CA GLU A 177 -15.94 17.68 3.47
C GLU A 177 -17.26 17.07 3.00
N ALA A 178 -17.67 17.31 1.75
CA ALA A 178 -18.85 16.68 1.17
C ALA A 178 -18.69 15.16 1.04
N THR A 179 -17.55 14.66 0.56
CA THR A 179 -17.24 13.22 0.49
C THR A 179 -17.30 12.58 1.87
N GLN A 180 -16.69 13.22 2.89
CA GLN A 180 -16.72 12.75 4.27
C GLN A 180 -18.16 12.60 4.78
N LEU A 181 -19.02 13.59 4.49
CA LEU A 181 -20.43 13.56 4.88
C LEU A 181 -21.23 12.51 4.09
N CYS A 182 -21.00 12.36 2.78
CA CYS A 182 -21.72 11.42 1.92
C CYS A 182 -21.65 9.97 2.39
N ILE A 183 -20.52 9.58 3.00
CA ILE A 183 -20.33 8.23 3.54
C ILE A 183 -20.41 8.18 5.07
N GLU A 184 -20.79 9.29 5.71
CA GLU A 184 -20.86 9.44 7.16
C GLU A 184 -19.56 8.99 7.88
N TYR A 185 -18.41 9.44 7.38
CA TYR A 185 -17.11 9.11 7.97
C TYR A 185 -16.86 9.94 9.25
N ASP A 186 -17.56 9.55 10.32
CA ASP A 186 -17.48 10.02 11.71
C ASP A 186 -17.12 8.84 12.65
N PRO A 187 -15.87 8.34 12.62
CA PRO A 187 -15.52 7.12 13.34
C PRO A 187 -15.56 7.31 14.85
N ARG A 188 -16.34 6.46 15.54
CA ARG A 188 -16.36 6.32 17.00
C ARG A 188 -16.00 4.90 17.44
N PRO A 189 -14.70 4.52 17.40
CA PRO A 189 -14.28 3.17 17.80
C PRO A 189 -14.67 2.86 19.25
N PRO A 190 -15.25 1.68 19.54
CA PRO A 190 -15.66 1.32 20.91
C PRO A 190 -14.49 0.97 21.85
N PHE A 191 -13.27 0.89 21.32
CA PHE A 191 -12.05 0.59 22.07
C PHE A 191 -10.90 1.51 21.64
N ASP A 192 -10.00 1.83 22.57
CA ASP A 192 -8.87 2.75 22.31
C ASP A 192 -7.54 2.03 22.02
N THR A 193 -7.56 0.80 21.50
CA THR A 193 -6.35 -0.02 21.28
C THR A 193 -5.84 -0.03 19.84
N GLY A 194 -6.34 0.88 18.98
CA GLY A 194 -6.01 0.92 17.55
C GLY A 194 -4.61 1.41 17.19
N HIS A 195 -3.78 1.79 18.16
CA HIS A 195 -2.38 2.20 17.94
C HIS A 195 -1.46 1.55 18.97
N MET A 196 -0.20 1.28 18.59
CA MET A 196 0.79 0.64 19.46
C MET A 196 1.09 1.45 20.73
N SER A 197 0.96 2.78 20.70
CA SER A 197 1.13 3.62 21.90
C SER A 197 -0.03 3.49 22.91
N LYS A 198 -1.20 3.03 22.46
CA LYS A 198 -2.42 2.95 23.28
C LYS A 198 -2.75 1.51 23.72
N ALA A 199 -2.27 0.53 22.98
CA ALA A 199 -2.50 -0.89 23.29
C ALA A 199 -1.62 -1.40 24.45
N SER A 200 -2.22 -2.17 25.37
CA SER A 200 -1.49 -2.87 26.43
C SER A 200 -0.56 -3.95 25.86
N ALA A 201 0.40 -4.43 26.66
CA ALA A 201 1.28 -5.54 26.26
C ALA A 201 0.48 -6.81 25.90
N ARG A 202 -0.61 -7.08 26.62
CA ARG A 202 -1.52 -8.19 26.34
C ARG A 202 -2.20 -8.00 24.98
N ASN A 203 -2.78 -6.83 24.70
CA ASN A 203 -3.43 -6.57 23.41
C ASN A 203 -2.45 -6.74 22.24
N LYS A 204 -1.19 -6.29 22.39
CA LYS A 204 -0.15 -6.44 21.37
C LYS A 204 0.19 -7.91 21.11
N ALA A 205 0.36 -8.70 22.17
CA ALA A 205 0.63 -10.13 22.06
C ALA A 205 -0.55 -10.89 21.44
N ASP A 206 -1.78 -10.57 21.85
CA ASP A 206 -3.00 -11.16 21.30
C ASP A 206 -3.15 -10.84 19.81
N ALA A 207 -2.99 -9.56 19.43
CA ALA A 207 -3.04 -9.15 18.03
C ALA A 207 -1.95 -9.83 17.18
N ALA A 208 -0.72 -9.94 17.68
CA ALA A 208 0.34 -10.66 16.98
C ALA A 208 -0.03 -12.13 16.76
N ARG A 209 -0.54 -12.83 17.77
CA ARG A 209 -1.01 -14.23 17.64
C ARG A 209 -2.15 -14.37 16.66
N MET A 210 -3.12 -13.47 16.69
CA MET A 210 -4.25 -13.47 15.75
C MET A 210 -3.76 -13.32 14.31
N MET A 211 -2.89 -12.35 14.03
CA MET A 211 -2.35 -12.15 12.68
C MET A 211 -1.52 -13.35 12.20
N THR A 212 -0.68 -13.93 13.05
CA THR A 212 0.07 -15.15 12.69
C THR A 212 -0.87 -16.32 12.41
N GLY A 213 -1.97 -16.45 13.16
CA GLY A 213 -2.98 -17.49 12.94
C GLY A 213 -3.81 -17.32 11.67
N MET A 214 -3.79 -16.15 11.03
CA MET A 214 -4.45 -15.89 9.74
C MET A 214 -3.63 -16.36 8.54
N ILE A 215 -2.36 -16.72 8.73
CA ILE A 215 -1.46 -17.12 7.65
C ILE A 215 -1.40 -18.64 7.58
N SER A 216 -1.68 -19.22 6.40
CA SER A 216 -1.51 -20.66 6.21
C SER A 216 -0.02 -21.04 6.23
N ALA A 217 0.32 -22.28 6.59
CA ALA A 217 1.71 -22.74 6.57
C ALA A 217 2.35 -22.61 5.17
N ARG A 218 1.55 -22.80 4.11
CA ARG A 218 1.97 -22.60 2.72
C ARG A 218 2.36 -21.15 2.47
N ASP A 219 1.49 -20.22 2.84
CA ASP A 219 1.72 -18.79 2.58
C ASP A 219 2.88 -18.26 3.42
N ALA A 220 3.00 -18.71 4.69
CA ALA A 220 4.14 -18.39 5.53
C ALA A 220 5.47 -18.84 4.90
N GLY A 221 5.50 -20.04 4.30
CA GLY A 221 6.66 -20.55 3.56
C GLY A 221 6.97 -19.71 2.32
N ALA A 222 5.94 -19.35 1.53
CA ALA A 222 6.09 -18.52 0.34
C ALA A 222 6.62 -17.12 0.68
N GLU A 223 6.07 -16.47 1.71
CA GLU A 223 6.51 -15.15 2.19
C GLU A 223 7.95 -15.18 2.72
N LEU A 224 8.35 -16.27 3.40
CA LEU A 224 9.74 -16.41 3.88
C LEU A 224 10.72 -16.50 2.71
N VAL A 225 10.42 -17.32 1.70
CA VAL A 225 11.25 -17.46 0.50
C VAL A 225 11.30 -16.14 -0.26
N ALA A 226 10.15 -15.51 -0.49
CA ALA A 226 10.05 -14.24 -1.21
C ALA A 226 10.77 -13.12 -0.45
N GLY A 227 10.55 -13.00 0.85
CA GLY A 227 11.20 -12.02 1.71
C GLY A 227 12.72 -12.18 1.69
N SER A 228 13.23 -13.41 1.74
CA SER A 228 14.66 -13.69 1.64
C SER A 228 15.23 -13.24 0.28
N LYS A 229 14.53 -13.55 -0.82
CA LYS A 229 14.90 -13.12 -2.17
C LYS A 229 14.93 -11.59 -2.28
N VAL A 230 13.87 -10.91 -1.85
CA VAL A 230 13.74 -9.44 -1.90
C VAL A 230 14.84 -8.77 -1.09
N MET A 231 15.13 -9.28 0.11
CA MET A 231 16.19 -8.75 0.96
C MET A 231 17.57 -8.93 0.31
N TRP A 232 17.83 -10.07 -0.32
CA TRP A 232 19.09 -10.32 -1.02
C TRP A 232 19.28 -9.43 -2.25
N THR A 233 18.24 -9.26 -3.07
CA THR A 233 18.26 -8.34 -4.22
C THR A 233 18.57 -6.91 -3.77
N ASN A 234 17.95 -6.44 -2.68
CA ASN A 234 18.22 -5.11 -2.14
C ASN A 234 19.66 -4.91 -1.67
N VAL A 235 20.27 -5.94 -1.08
CA VAL A 235 21.69 -5.91 -0.69
C VAL A 235 22.56 -5.76 -1.94
N ILE A 236 22.31 -6.55 -2.99
CA ILE A 236 23.06 -6.49 -4.26
C ILE A 236 22.93 -5.09 -4.88
N ASP A 237 21.73 -4.54 -4.96
CA ASP A 237 21.50 -3.21 -5.57
C ASP A 237 22.18 -2.09 -4.79
N ARG A 238 22.22 -2.20 -3.46
CA ARG A 238 22.91 -1.24 -2.60
C ARG A 238 24.43 -1.30 -2.80
N VAL A 239 24.98 -2.48 -3.01
CA VAL A 239 26.41 -2.65 -3.34
C VAL A 239 26.71 -2.07 -4.72
N ARG A 240 25.90 -2.39 -5.73
CA ARG A 240 26.07 -1.90 -7.11
C ARG A 240 26.00 -0.37 -7.20
N SER A 241 25.02 0.25 -6.56
CA SER A 241 24.87 1.72 -6.53
C SER A 241 26.02 2.42 -5.82
N ARG A 242 26.59 1.82 -4.76
CA ARG A 242 27.80 2.34 -4.10
C ARG A 242 29.05 2.23 -4.95
N SER A 243 29.21 1.15 -5.71
CA SER A 243 30.33 1.00 -6.64
C SER A 243 30.23 1.97 -7.83
N ALA A 244 29.02 2.25 -8.32
CA ALA A 244 28.78 3.24 -9.38
C ALA A 244 28.97 4.71 -8.92
N ALA A 245 28.91 4.97 -7.61
CA ALA A 245 29.08 6.30 -7.02
C ALA A 245 30.52 6.61 -6.59
N LYS A 246 31.47 5.69 -6.77
CA LYS A 246 32.91 5.97 -6.59
C LYS A 246 33.49 6.48 -7.92
N PRO A 247 34.16 7.64 -7.95
CA PRO A 247 34.81 8.18 -9.14
C PRO A 247 35.97 7.31 -9.63
#